data_AF-A0A212PCK6-F1
#
_entry.id   AF-A0A212PCK6-F1
#
_cell.length_a   1.000
_cell.length_b   1.000
_cell.length_c   1.000
_cell.angle_alpha   90.00
_cell.angle_beta   90.00
_cell.angle_gamma   90.00
#
_symmetry.space_group_name_H-M   'P 1'
#
loop_
_entity.id
_entity.type
_entity.pdbx_description
1 polymer ?
#
loop_
_entity_poly.entity_id
_entity_poly.type
_entity_poly.pdbx_seq_one_letter_code
_entity_poly.pdbx_strand_id
1 'polypeptide(L)'
;MIDIGKQISYWRNGADEDWAVAQELIGHGKSRHALFIAHLALEKALKAHVCRSTGQLAPRIHNLVRLSEIASLKLSDQQIDLLADVNEFNIEGRYPEMLLPPPSPAEADDYMAKIAEVLQWLNNQF
;
A
#
# COMPACT_ATOMS: atom_id res chain seq x y z
N MET A 1 18.41 3.13 21.60
CA MET A 1 18.26 1.99 20.67
C MET A 1 16.88 2.10 20.05
N ILE A 2 16.73 1.89 18.74
CA ILE A 2 15.44 1.97 18.06
C ILE A 2 14.60 0.75 18.48
N ASP A 3 13.37 0.99 18.91
CA ASP A 3 12.42 -0.07 19.27
C ASP A 3 11.67 -0.51 18.01
N ILE A 4 12.10 -1.63 17.42
CA ILE A 4 11.53 -2.18 16.19
C ILE A 4 10.08 -2.63 16.40
N GLY A 5 9.72 -3.12 17.58
CA GLY A 5 8.35 -3.50 17.91
C GLY A 5 7.40 -2.30 17.78
N LYS A 6 7.80 -1.14 18.33
CA LYS A 6 7.04 0.10 18.16
C LYS A 6 6.95 0.56 16.70
N GLN A 7 8.00 0.35 15.90
CA GLN A 7 7.97 0.70 14.47
C GLN A 7 7.01 -0.21 13.70
N ILE A 8 6.99 -1.51 13.98
CA ILE A 8 6.03 -2.44 13.38
C ILE A 8 4.60 -2.01 13.73
N SER A 9 4.30 -1.75 15.00
CA SER A 9 2.96 -1.29 15.41
C SER A 9 2.57 0.04 14.78
N TYR A 10 3.51 1.01 14.70
CA TYR A 10 3.28 2.28 14.04
C TYR A 10 2.86 2.10 12.58
N TRP A 11 3.59 1.28 11.83
CA TRP A 11 3.29 1.02 10.42
C TRP A 11 1.97 0.27 10.23
N ARG A 12 1.66 -0.72 11.07
CA ARG A 12 0.40 -1.46 11.00
C ARG A 12 -0.81 -0.57 11.29
N ASN A 13 -0.77 0.18 12.40
CA ASN A 13 -1.86 1.08 12.76
C ASN A 13 -2.08 2.14 11.68
N GLY A 14 -0.99 2.70 11.15
CA GLY A 14 -1.09 3.67 10.07
C GLY A 14 -1.60 3.09 8.75
N ALA A 15 -1.38 1.79 8.49
CA ALA A 15 -1.95 1.10 7.33
C ALA A 15 -3.47 0.90 7.48
N ASP A 16 -3.92 0.52 8.69
CA ASP A 16 -5.34 0.37 9.00
C ASP A 16 -6.09 1.72 8.92
N GLU A 17 -5.47 2.79 9.42
CA GLU A 17 -6.00 4.16 9.33
C GLU A 17 -6.13 4.62 7.87
N ASP A 18 -5.08 4.46 7.06
CA ASP A 18 -5.12 4.82 5.64
C ASP A 18 -6.18 3.99 4.90
N TRP A 19 -6.26 2.69 5.16
CA TRP A 19 -7.24 1.84 4.52
C TRP A 19 -8.68 2.30 4.80
N ALA A 20 -9.00 2.65 6.05
CA ALA A 20 -10.31 3.19 6.40
C ALA A 20 -10.63 4.49 5.62
N VAL A 21 -9.65 5.39 5.50
CA VAL A 21 -9.80 6.63 4.72
C VAL A 21 -10.01 6.35 3.23
N ALA A 22 -9.28 5.38 2.66
CA ALA A 22 -9.46 4.98 1.27
C ALA A 22 -10.89 4.49 1.00
N GLN A 23 -11.47 3.73 1.93
CA GLN A 23 -12.85 3.24 1.86
C GLN A 23 -13.89 4.38 1.91
N GLU A 24 -13.67 5.41 2.73
CA GLU A 24 -14.56 6.59 2.75
C GLU A 24 -14.49 7.38 1.43
N LEU A 25 -13.27 7.55 0.91
CA LEU A 25 -13.05 8.31 -0.32
C LEU A 25 -13.66 7.64 -1.55
N ILE A 26 -13.57 6.31 -1.66
CA ILE A 26 -14.19 5.59 -2.77
C ILE A 26 -15.72 5.69 -2.71
N GLY A 27 -16.31 5.59 -1.51
CA GLY A 27 -17.75 5.78 -1.30
C GLY A 27 -18.26 7.18 -1.67
N HIS A 28 -17.39 8.19 -1.63
CA HIS A 28 -17.68 9.56 -2.06
C HIS A 28 -17.30 9.86 -3.52
N GLY A 29 -16.96 8.84 -4.31
CA GLY A 29 -16.60 8.99 -5.73
C GLY A 29 -15.26 9.72 -5.94
N LYS A 30 -14.37 9.72 -4.95
CA LYS A 30 -13.04 10.34 -5.04
C LYS A 30 -11.97 9.32 -5.44
N SER A 31 -12.21 8.56 -6.53
CA SER A 31 -11.44 7.38 -6.94
C SER A 31 -9.91 7.58 -6.95
N ARG A 32 -9.42 8.68 -7.55
CA ARG A 32 -7.97 8.97 -7.58
C ARG A 32 -7.37 9.08 -6.17
N HIS A 33 -8.04 9.79 -5.26
CA HIS A 33 -7.56 9.97 -3.90
C HIS A 33 -7.70 8.68 -3.10
N ALA A 34 -8.80 7.94 -3.29
CA ALA A 34 -8.99 6.64 -2.67
C ALA A 34 -7.84 5.67 -3.01
N LEU A 35 -7.50 5.55 -4.30
CA LEU A 35 -6.44 4.64 -4.74
C LEU A 35 -5.04 5.09 -4.31
N PHE A 36 -4.80 6.41 -4.24
CA PHE A 36 -3.55 6.92 -3.65
C PHE A 36 -3.44 6.56 -2.16
N ILE A 37 -4.50 6.77 -1.38
CA ILE A 37 -4.48 6.40 0.05
C ILE A 37 -4.40 4.87 0.22
N ALA A 38 -5.03 4.09 -0.67
CA ALA A 38 -4.91 2.63 -0.68
C ALA A 38 -3.47 2.16 -0.99
N HIS A 39 -2.76 2.85 -1.89
CA HIS A 39 -1.32 2.66 -2.11
C HIS A 39 -0.53 2.90 -0.82
N LEU A 40 -0.80 3.99 -0.09
CA LEU A 40 -0.14 4.28 1.19
C LEU A 40 -0.42 3.21 2.25
N ALA A 41 -1.65 2.68 2.31
CA ALA A 41 -2.00 1.59 3.21
C ALA A 41 -1.13 0.33 2.93
N LEU A 42 -1.01 -0.08 1.66
CA LEU A 42 -0.12 -1.18 1.26
C LEU A 42 1.34 -0.88 1.56
N GLU A 43 1.81 0.34 1.28
CA GLU A 43 3.18 0.76 1.56
C GLU A 43 3.51 0.60 3.05
N LYS A 44 2.64 1.11 3.92
CA LYS A 44 2.80 1.01 5.37
C LYS A 44 2.75 -0.44 5.84
N ALA A 45 1.82 -1.26 5.35
CA ALA A 45 1.76 -2.69 5.68
C ALA A 45 3.06 -3.41 5.29
N LEU A 46 3.58 -3.16 4.09
CA LEU A 46 4.85 -3.73 3.64
C LEU A 46 6.04 -3.22 4.47
N LYS A 47 6.06 -1.93 4.85
CA LYS A 47 7.08 -1.36 5.74
C LYS A 47 7.07 -2.01 7.13
N ALA A 48 5.91 -2.40 7.64
CA ALA A 48 5.84 -3.19 8.87
C ALA A 48 6.52 -4.56 8.71
N HIS A 49 6.31 -5.25 7.57
CA HIS A 49 6.98 -6.51 7.27
C HIS A 49 8.49 -6.34 7.07
N VAL A 50 8.93 -5.27 6.41
CA VAL A 50 10.37 -4.94 6.30
C VAL A 50 10.99 -4.77 7.68
N CYS A 51 10.36 -4.00 8.57
CA CYS A 51 10.87 -3.83 9.94
C CYS A 51 10.99 -5.16 10.67
N ARG A 52 9.98 -6.03 10.51
CA ARG A 52 9.92 -7.34 11.15
C ARG A 52 11.00 -8.30 10.62
N SER A 53 11.19 -8.38 9.30
CA SER A 53 12.11 -9.35 8.70
C SER A 53 13.58 -8.94 8.85
N THR A 54 13.85 -7.63 8.79
CA THR A 54 15.22 -7.10 8.81
C THR A 54 15.72 -6.72 10.20
N GLY A 55 14.82 -6.46 11.15
CA GLY A 55 15.17 -5.87 12.45
C GLY A 55 15.67 -4.43 12.33
N GLN A 56 15.40 -3.74 11.22
CA GLN A 56 15.84 -2.38 10.93
C GLN A 56 14.66 -1.48 10.57
N LEU A 57 14.90 -0.16 10.48
CA LEU A 57 13.89 0.76 9.95
C LEU A 57 13.65 0.49 8.46
N ALA A 58 12.38 0.50 8.06
CA ALA A 58 12.03 0.41 6.65
C ALA A 58 12.61 1.59 5.84
N PRO A 59 13.09 1.35 4.60
CA PRO A 59 13.66 2.38 3.76
C PRO A 59 12.62 3.42 3.33
N ARG A 60 13.08 4.63 3.01
CA ARG A 60 12.26 5.73 2.49
C ARG A 60 12.05 5.59 0.99
N ILE A 61 11.33 4.53 0.60
CA ILE A 61 10.89 4.28 -0.78
C ILE A 61 9.39 3.99 -0.78
N HIS A 62 8.78 4.16 -1.95
CA HIS A 62 7.33 4.03 -2.18
C HIS A 62 6.94 2.86 -3.09
N ASN A 63 7.93 2.24 -3.74
CA ASN A 63 7.71 1.12 -4.65
C ASN A 63 7.31 -0.13 -3.86
N LEU A 64 6.07 -0.58 -4.03
CA LEU A 64 5.47 -1.69 -3.29
C LEU A 64 6.14 -3.03 -3.60
N VAL A 65 6.45 -3.29 -4.87
CA VAL A 65 7.16 -4.53 -5.28
C VAL A 65 8.51 -4.60 -4.56
N ARG A 66 9.28 -3.52 -4.59
CA ARG A 66 10.60 -3.45 -3.95
C ARG A 66 10.52 -3.63 -2.43
N LEU A 67 9.50 -3.05 -1.78
CA LEU A 67 9.29 -3.25 -0.33
C LEU A 67 8.96 -4.72 -0.02
N SER A 68 8.16 -5.39 -0.86
CA SER A 68 7.83 -6.81 -0.69
C SER A 68 9.06 -7.73 -0.82
N GLU A 69 9.97 -7.41 -1.74
CA GLU A 69 11.24 -8.12 -1.92
C GLU A 69 12.15 -7.98 -0.70
N ILE A 70 12.30 -6.75 -0.18
CA ILE A 70 13.10 -6.47 1.02
C ILE A 70 12.50 -7.19 2.24
N ALA A 71 11.18 -7.22 2.33
CA ALA A 71 10.47 -7.98 3.36
C ALA A 71 10.62 -9.50 3.21
N SER A 72 11.17 -9.99 2.10
CA SER A 72 11.29 -11.42 1.75
C SER A 72 9.95 -12.15 1.78
N LEU A 73 8.87 -11.47 1.36
CA LEU A 73 7.53 -12.05 1.29
C LEU A 73 7.41 -12.96 0.05
N LYS A 74 6.72 -14.09 0.21
CA LYS A 74 6.41 -15.02 -0.88
C LYS A 74 5.02 -14.70 -1.43
N LEU A 75 4.95 -13.61 -2.18
CA LEU A 75 3.72 -13.22 -2.88
C LEU A 75 3.48 -14.11 -4.10
N SER A 76 2.22 -14.27 -4.49
CA SER A 76 1.88 -14.86 -5.80
C SER A 76 2.16 -13.87 -6.93
N ASP A 77 2.30 -14.37 -8.16
CA ASP A 77 2.50 -13.51 -9.34
C ASP A 77 1.38 -12.47 -9.47
N GLN A 78 0.12 -12.86 -9.21
CA GLN A 78 -1.03 -11.95 -9.22
C GLN A 78 -0.93 -10.83 -8.19
N GLN A 79 -0.39 -11.12 -7.00
CA GLN A 79 -0.19 -10.10 -5.97
C GLN A 79 0.94 -9.16 -6.38
N ILE A 80 2.02 -9.68 -6.99
CA ILE A 80 3.13 -8.86 -7.49
C ILE A 80 2.65 -7.92 -8.60
N ASP A 81 1.88 -8.44 -9.56
CA ASP A 81 1.29 -7.66 -10.65
C ASP A 81 0.38 -6.54 -10.09
N LEU A 82 -0.46 -6.86 -9.11
CA LEU A 82 -1.28 -5.84 -8.44
C LEU A 82 -0.42 -4.77 -7.75
N LEU A 83 0.63 -5.16 -7.03
CA LEU A 83 1.54 -4.20 -6.38
C LEU A 83 2.25 -3.32 -7.42
N ALA A 84 2.56 -3.85 -8.61
CA ALA A 84 3.13 -3.10 -9.71
C ALA A 84 2.13 -2.05 -10.22
N ASP A 85 0.90 -2.46 -10.53
CA ASP A 85 -0.18 -1.57 -10.98
C ASP A 85 -0.47 -0.46 -9.97
N VAL A 86 -0.55 -0.80 -8.68
CA VAL A 86 -0.89 0.16 -7.61
C VAL A 86 0.20 1.21 -7.40
N ASN A 87 1.46 0.96 -7.81
CA ASN A 87 2.49 2.01 -7.79
C ASN A 87 2.12 3.20 -8.67
N GLU A 88 1.36 3.00 -9.74
CA GLU A 88 0.94 4.08 -10.65
C GLU A 88 -0.05 5.05 -9.98
N PHE A 89 -0.69 4.64 -8.88
CA PHE A 89 -1.53 5.52 -8.07
C PHE A 89 -0.75 6.36 -7.06
N ASN A 90 0.54 6.12 -6.90
CA ASN A 90 1.39 6.95 -6.08
C ASN A 90 1.51 8.35 -6.69
N ILE A 91 1.04 9.36 -5.98
CA ILE A 91 1.05 10.74 -6.45
C ILE A 91 2.38 11.39 -6.01
N GLU A 92 3.47 11.09 -6.72
CA GLU A 92 4.75 11.80 -6.56
C GLU A 92 4.70 13.13 -7.32
N GLY A 93 3.96 14.08 -6.75
CA GLY A 93 3.63 15.34 -7.42
C GLY A 93 4.82 16.29 -7.55
N ARG A 94 5.13 16.68 -8.81
CA ARG A 94 5.58 18.04 -9.14
C ARG A 94 4.87 18.64 -10.35
N TYR A 95 4.35 17.84 -11.29
CA TYR A 95 3.69 18.35 -12.51
C TYR A 95 2.40 17.57 -12.87
N PRO A 96 1.27 18.27 -13.17
CA PRO A 96 -0.02 17.64 -13.48
C PRO A 96 -0.02 16.77 -14.74
N GLU A 97 0.83 17.06 -15.72
CA GLU A 97 0.92 16.34 -16.99
C GLU A 97 1.42 14.89 -16.87
N MET A 98 1.95 14.49 -15.70
CA MET A 98 2.42 13.11 -15.44
C MET A 98 1.36 12.22 -14.79
N LEU A 99 0.18 12.76 -14.47
CA LEU A 99 -0.89 11.98 -13.84
C LEU A 99 -1.64 11.19 -14.90
N LEU A 100 -1.63 9.85 -14.78
CA LEU A 100 -2.51 8.99 -15.57
C LEU A 100 -3.97 9.46 -15.45
N PRO A 101 -4.80 9.27 -16.50
CA PRO A 101 -6.23 9.50 -16.40
C PRO A 101 -6.77 8.71 -15.20
N PRO A 102 -7.69 9.29 -14.42
CA PRO A 102 -8.23 8.59 -13.28
C PRO A 102 -8.97 7.34 -13.78
N PRO A 103 -8.85 6.20 -13.10
CA PRO A 103 -9.64 5.02 -13.46
C PRO A 103 -11.12 5.34 -13.37
N SER A 104 -11.91 4.65 -14.17
CA SER A 104 -13.36 4.66 -14.04
C SER A 104 -13.78 4.19 -12.65
N PRO A 105 -14.99 4.54 -12.18
CA PRO A 105 -15.48 4.06 -10.89
C PRO A 105 -15.42 2.53 -10.75
N ALA A 106 -15.79 1.79 -11.82
CA ALA A 106 -15.76 0.33 -11.81
C ALA A 106 -14.34 -0.24 -11.70
N GLU A 107 -13.37 0.36 -12.41
CA GLU A 107 -11.96 -0.03 -12.26
C GLU A 107 -11.42 0.28 -10.87
N ALA A 108 -11.79 1.44 -10.31
CA ALA A 108 -11.38 1.81 -8.96
C ALA A 108 -11.95 0.85 -7.90
N ASP A 109 -13.21 0.44 -8.03
CA ASP A 109 -13.83 -0.54 -7.13
C ASP A 109 -13.16 -1.92 -7.23
N ASP A 110 -12.80 -2.35 -8.45
CA ASP A 110 -12.04 -3.60 -8.68
C ASP A 110 -10.65 -3.55 -8.04
N TYR A 111 -9.92 -2.45 -8.21
CA TYR A 111 -8.64 -2.23 -7.51
C TYR A 111 -8.82 -2.26 -5.99
N MET A 112 -9.83 -1.57 -5.45
CA MET A 112 -10.10 -1.57 -4.00
C MET A 112 -10.38 -2.98 -3.48
N ALA A 113 -11.15 -3.80 -4.19
CA ALA A 113 -11.40 -5.19 -3.80
C ALA A 113 -10.10 -6.02 -3.75
N LYS A 114 -9.29 -5.94 -4.80
CA LYS A 114 -8.00 -6.66 -4.88
C LYS A 114 -7.00 -6.19 -3.83
N ILE A 115 -6.93 -4.88 -3.56
CA ILE A 115 -6.07 -4.31 -2.52
C ILE A 115 -6.50 -4.83 -1.14
N ALA A 116 -7.81 -4.90 -0.88
CA ALA A 116 -8.34 -5.44 0.38
C ALA A 116 -7.89 -6.89 0.61
N GLU A 117 -7.92 -7.74 -0.42
CA GLU A 117 -7.44 -9.12 -0.34
C GLU A 117 -5.95 -9.20 -0.01
N VAL A 118 -5.12 -8.34 -0.63
CA VAL A 118 -3.68 -8.29 -0.33
C VAL A 118 -3.40 -7.77 1.07
N LEU A 119 -4.09 -6.72 1.54
CA LEU A 119 -3.97 -6.23 2.91
C LEU A 119 -4.38 -7.30 3.93
N GLN A 120 -5.46 -8.03 3.69
CA GLN A 120 -5.87 -9.15 4.53
C GLN A 120 -4.79 -10.25 4.54
N TRP A 121 -4.25 -10.59 3.38
CA TRP A 121 -3.18 -11.58 3.27
C TRP A 121 -1.93 -11.16 4.06
N LEU A 122 -1.48 -9.90 3.92
CA LEU A 122 -0.34 -9.33 4.65
C LEU A 122 -0.58 -9.38 6.17
N ASN A 123 -1.77 -8.98 6.62
CA ASN A 123 -2.15 -9.04 8.02
C ASN A 123 -2.11 -10.46 8.60
N ASN A 124 -2.42 -11.48 7.80
CA ASN A 124 -2.33 -12.89 8.20
C ASN A 124 -0.89 -13.43 8.24
N GLN A 125 0.12 -12.67 7.77
CA GLN A 125 1.52 -13.08 7.83
C GLN A 125 2.23 -12.66 9.13
N PHE A 126 1.55 -12.02 10.09
CA PHE A 126 2.12 -11.57 11.38
C PHE A 126 2.18 -12.63 12.46
#